data_AF-A0A1U7Q8T5-F1
#
_entry.id   AF-A0A1U7Q8T5-F1
#
_cell.length_a   1.000
_cell.length_b   1.000
_cell.length_c   1.000
_cell.angle_alpha   90.00
_cell.angle_beta   90.00
_cell.angle_gamma   90.00
#
_symmetry.space_group_name_H-M   'P 1'
#
loop_
_entity.id
_entity.type
_entity.pdbx_description
1 polymer ?
#
loop_
_entity_poly.entity_id
_entity_poly.type
_entity_poly.pdbx_seq_one_letter_code
_entity_poly.pdbx_strand_id
1 'polypeptide(L)'
;MKACLPSSVVASAQSHPLTLGGVLKPWLWELWLLLMGSGLNVNPLPHEEDVDFINEYVTLHNELRGSVFPEGSNLRFMTWDVALSRTARAWGKKCTNQRNTHLNKGHESHPVFSDIGENMWIGPEQEFATNIAIKTWHEERKSYNFHNDTCFGEDCSHYVQLVWDSSYKVGCAVTPCSRIGNIKDAALFICNYAPGGTMTRRPYQAGEFCTRCRSDDKCTDLLCSNAERDQATYYQFWYPRWEVPRPLVCDPLCLFIFLLRIACFVLCVIIVLIMQSQFPDILAEKQMISEIKIFSAEEEKESNEEEEEEDEG
;
A
#
# COMPACT_ATOMS: atom_id res chain seq x y z
N MET A 1 78.39 -0.85 -29.68
CA MET A 1 78.87 -0.29 -30.97
C MET A 1 77.72 0.40 -31.67
N LYS A 2 78.03 1.37 -32.55
CA LYS A 2 77.22 1.95 -33.65
C LYS A 2 75.68 1.80 -33.63
N ALA A 3 75.01 2.95 -33.75
CA ALA A 3 73.65 3.08 -34.29
C ALA A 3 73.54 2.55 -35.75
N CYS A 4 72.31 2.40 -36.24
CA CYS A 4 72.01 2.72 -37.65
C CYS A 4 70.56 3.13 -37.90
N LEU A 5 70.44 4.11 -38.80
CA LEU A 5 69.26 4.70 -39.50
C LEU A 5 68.73 3.73 -40.61
N PRO A 6 67.70 4.01 -41.46
CA PRO A 6 67.21 5.35 -41.87
C PRO A 6 65.71 5.55 -42.23
N SER A 7 65.40 6.78 -42.68
CA SER A 7 64.22 7.21 -43.48
C SER A 7 64.55 7.17 -45.00
N SER A 8 63.71 7.52 -46.00
CA SER A 8 62.36 8.12 -46.04
C SER A 8 61.65 7.69 -47.36
N VAL A 9 60.33 7.45 -47.42
CA VAL A 9 59.18 8.37 -47.69
C VAL A 9 59.02 8.81 -49.17
N VAL A 10 57.75 9.06 -49.56
CA VAL A 10 57.17 9.56 -50.84
C VAL A 10 56.88 8.46 -51.88
N ALA A 11 55.66 8.08 -52.32
CA ALA A 11 54.25 8.52 -52.25
C ALA A 11 53.66 8.92 -53.62
N SER A 12 52.49 8.36 -53.95
CA SER A 12 51.49 8.93 -54.87
C SER A 12 50.13 8.26 -54.59
N ALA A 13 49.02 8.95 -54.81
CA ALA A 13 47.67 8.53 -54.42
C ALA A 13 46.63 8.83 -55.51
N GLN A 14 45.56 8.02 -55.58
CA GLN A 14 44.37 8.38 -56.38
C GLN A 14 43.05 7.75 -55.85
N SER A 15 42.12 8.63 -55.47
CA SER A 15 40.64 8.58 -55.52
C SER A 15 39.83 7.32 -55.11
N HIS A 16 39.10 7.46 -54.00
CA HIS A 16 37.62 7.38 -53.81
C HIS A 16 36.73 6.32 -54.50
N PRO A 17 35.49 6.05 -53.99
CA PRO A 17 34.85 6.44 -52.71
C PRO A 17 34.34 5.23 -51.89
N LEU A 18 33.80 5.45 -50.67
CA LEU A 18 32.68 4.64 -50.12
C LEU A 18 32.05 5.27 -48.84
N THR A 19 30.72 5.45 -48.92
CA THR A 19 29.69 5.44 -47.85
C THR A 19 29.85 6.16 -46.51
N LEU A 20 28.96 7.14 -46.35
CA LEU A 20 28.37 7.67 -45.13
C LEU A 20 27.93 6.57 -44.12
N GLY A 21 28.36 6.67 -42.86
CA GLY A 21 27.91 5.81 -41.76
C GLY A 21 28.33 6.42 -40.41
N GLY A 22 27.37 6.78 -39.57
CA GLY A 22 27.61 7.70 -38.44
C GLY A 22 28.33 7.08 -37.24
N VAL A 23 29.38 7.75 -36.75
CA VAL A 23 29.98 7.49 -35.42
C VAL A 23 29.55 8.61 -34.47
N LEU A 24 28.30 8.53 -34.02
CA LEU A 24 27.74 9.32 -32.92
C LEU A 24 27.01 8.36 -31.97
N LYS A 25 27.23 8.55 -30.66
CA LYS A 25 26.81 7.67 -29.53
C LYS A 25 27.68 6.41 -29.36
N PRO A 26 28.68 6.50 -28.46
CA PRO A 26 28.55 5.73 -27.22
C PRO A 26 28.83 6.55 -25.95
N TRP A 27 28.66 7.88 -25.96
CA TRP A 27 28.83 8.72 -24.75
C TRP A 27 27.50 9.27 -24.18
N LEU A 28 26.38 9.14 -24.91
CA LEU A 28 25.07 9.65 -24.44
C LEU A 28 24.27 8.65 -23.59
N TRP A 29 24.49 7.33 -23.75
CA TRP A 29 23.86 6.27 -22.96
C TRP A 29 24.43 6.15 -21.53
N GLU A 30 25.76 6.18 -21.38
CA GLU A 30 26.47 6.29 -20.09
C GLU A 30 26.01 7.52 -19.30
N LEU A 31 25.92 8.68 -19.96
CA LEU A 31 25.43 9.91 -19.34
C LEU A 31 23.94 9.81 -18.94
N TRP A 32 23.13 9.06 -19.71
CA TRP A 32 21.74 8.78 -19.35
C TRP A 32 21.62 7.88 -18.11
N LEU A 33 22.48 6.87 -17.95
CA LEU A 33 22.51 6.03 -16.75
C LEU A 33 22.93 6.84 -15.50
N LEU A 34 23.89 7.75 -15.63
CA LEU A 34 24.29 8.67 -14.55
C LEU A 34 23.21 9.72 -14.23
N LEU A 35 22.46 10.18 -15.23
CA LEU A 35 21.32 11.10 -15.03
C LEU A 35 20.09 10.41 -14.43
N MET A 36 19.84 9.13 -14.74
CA MET A 36 18.79 8.34 -14.09
C MET A 36 19.14 8.02 -12.63
N GLY A 37 20.43 7.89 -12.29
CA GLY A 37 20.92 7.68 -10.92
C GLY A 37 20.93 8.93 -10.02
N SER A 38 20.63 10.12 -10.57
CA SER A 38 20.62 11.39 -9.83
C SER A 38 19.21 11.94 -9.59
N GLY A 39 18.18 11.13 -9.81
CA GLY A 39 16.78 11.47 -9.57
C GLY A 39 16.36 11.16 -8.14
N LEU A 40 16.29 12.18 -7.29
CA LEU A 40 15.61 12.21 -5.99
C LEU A 40 15.97 11.07 -5.01
N ASN A 41 16.82 11.39 -4.02
CA ASN A 41 16.98 10.61 -2.80
C ASN A 41 15.73 10.79 -1.88
N VAL A 42 14.56 10.39 -2.38
CA VAL A 42 13.34 10.24 -1.60
C VAL A 42 13.33 8.79 -1.13
N ASN A 43 13.71 8.57 0.12
CA ASN A 43 13.40 7.31 0.79
C ASN A 43 11.87 7.24 0.88
N PRO A 44 11.21 6.31 0.16
CA PRO A 44 9.76 6.22 0.22
C PRO A 44 9.33 5.85 1.64
N LEU A 45 8.17 6.35 2.06
CA LEU A 45 7.57 5.94 3.33
C LEU A 45 7.43 4.42 3.41
N PRO A 46 7.71 3.80 4.56
CA PRO A 46 7.71 2.34 4.72
C PRO A 46 6.32 1.72 4.49
N HIS A 47 6.31 0.54 3.87
CA HIS A 47 5.12 -0.28 3.72
C HIS A 47 4.79 -0.99 5.05
N GLU A 48 3.51 -1.21 5.36
CA GLU A 48 3.10 -1.77 6.66
C GLU A 48 3.40 -3.27 6.83
N GLU A 49 3.92 -3.92 5.80
CA GLU A 49 4.41 -5.30 5.82
C GLU A 49 5.96 -5.39 5.78
N ASP A 50 6.67 -4.25 5.90
CA ASP A 50 8.13 -4.20 5.99
C ASP A 50 8.63 -4.65 7.39
N VAL A 51 9.47 -5.68 7.41
CA VAL A 51 9.92 -6.34 8.63
C VAL A 51 10.79 -5.44 9.51
N ASP A 52 11.63 -4.59 8.93
CA ASP A 52 12.55 -3.74 9.71
C ASP A 52 11.76 -2.66 10.45
N PHE A 53 10.74 -2.07 9.80
CA PHE A 53 9.84 -1.11 10.42
C PHE A 53 8.88 -1.76 11.42
N ILE A 54 8.37 -2.97 11.16
CA ILE A 54 7.60 -3.76 12.14
C ILE A 54 8.41 -3.96 13.42
N ASN A 55 9.69 -4.33 13.29
CA ASN A 55 10.58 -4.51 14.42
C ASN A 55 10.83 -3.17 15.15
N GLU A 56 11.04 -2.07 14.43
CA GLU A 56 11.19 -0.74 15.04
C GLU A 56 9.94 -0.32 15.83
N TYR A 57 8.75 -0.48 15.24
CA TYR A 57 7.46 -0.19 15.89
C TYR A 57 7.32 -0.97 17.20
N VAL A 58 7.46 -2.30 17.16
CA VAL A 58 7.22 -3.15 18.33
C VAL A 58 8.30 -2.96 19.40
N THR A 59 9.57 -2.86 19.00
CA THR A 59 10.69 -2.69 19.94
C THR A 59 10.55 -1.39 20.71
N LEU A 60 10.32 -0.26 20.01
CA LEU A 60 10.21 1.04 20.67
C LEU A 60 8.96 1.13 21.57
N HIS A 61 7.84 0.50 21.20
CA HIS A 61 6.70 0.41 22.11
C HIS A 61 7.05 -0.35 23.40
N ASN A 62 7.74 -1.50 23.30
CA ASN A 62 8.13 -2.30 24.46
C ASN A 62 9.19 -1.61 25.33
N GLU A 63 10.22 -0.98 24.74
CA GLU A 63 11.21 -0.17 25.46
C GLU A 63 10.55 0.93 26.30
N LEU A 64 9.64 1.70 25.68
CA LEU A 64 8.96 2.80 26.35
C LEU A 64 8.03 2.28 27.46
N ARG A 65 7.31 1.18 27.22
CA ARG A 65 6.48 0.50 28.25
C ARG A 65 7.32 -0.01 29.41
N GLY A 66 8.48 -0.63 29.15
CA GLY A 66 9.39 -1.11 30.20
C GLY A 66 10.06 0.01 31.01
N SER A 67 10.04 1.25 30.52
CA SER A 67 10.72 2.41 31.13
C SER A 67 9.80 3.44 31.81
N VAL A 68 8.52 3.11 32.01
CA VAL A 68 7.55 4.04 32.59
C VAL A 68 7.88 4.42 34.05
N PHE A 69 7.45 5.62 34.45
CA PHE A 69 7.46 6.06 35.84
C PHE A 69 6.07 6.56 36.28
N PRO A 70 5.52 6.10 37.42
CA PRO A 70 6.04 5.03 38.28
C PRO A 70 6.12 3.67 37.55
N GLU A 71 6.90 2.72 38.08
CA GLU A 71 7.10 1.41 37.46
C GLU A 71 5.77 0.65 37.25
N GLY A 72 5.64 -0.05 36.13
CA GLY A 72 4.42 -0.77 35.74
C GLY A 72 4.45 -2.25 36.11
N SER A 73 3.79 -2.62 37.21
CA SER A 73 3.77 -4.01 37.72
C SER A 73 3.02 -5.04 36.85
N ASN A 74 2.16 -4.58 35.93
CA ASN A 74 1.27 -5.44 35.14
C ASN A 74 1.23 -5.13 33.63
N LEU A 75 2.21 -4.39 33.11
CA LEU A 75 2.27 -4.03 31.69
C LEU A 75 2.55 -5.27 30.84
N ARG A 76 1.71 -5.52 29.82
CA ARG A 76 1.94 -6.63 28.88
C ARG A 76 3.00 -6.31 27.84
N PHE A 77 3.76 -7.34 27.46
CA PHE A 77 4.59 -7.32 26.27
C PHE A 77 3.70 -7.15 25.03
N MET A 78 4.13 -6.29 24.11
CA MET A 78 3.38 -5.94 22.91
C MET A 78 3.97 -6.66 21.69
N THR A 79 3.11 -7.13 20.80
CA THR A 79 3.50 -7.83 19.56
C THR A 79 2.72 -7.33 18.35
N TRP A 80 3.27 -7.55 17.16
CA TRP A 80 2.65 -7.09 15.92
C TRP A 80 1.34 -7.83 15.60
N ASP A 81 0.41 -7.12 14.99
CA ASP A 81 -0.81 -7.65 14.41
C ASP A 81 -1.08 -7.03 13.03
N VAL A 82 -1.09 -7.89 12.00
CA VAL A 82 -1.26 -7.48 10.60
C VAL A 82 -2.68 -7.06 10.24
N ALA A 83 -3.70 -7.46 11.01
CA ALA A 83 -5.06 -6.95 10.81
C ALA A 83 -5.16 -5.52 11.36
N LEU A 84 -4.52 -5.22 12.50
CA LEU A 84 -4.45 -3.84 13.01
C LEU A 84 -3.69 -2.91 12.05
N SER A 85 -2.58 -3.36 11.43
CA SER A 85 -1.84 -2.52 10.46
C SER A 85 -2.63 -2.25 9.18
N ARG A 86 -3.38 -3.25 8.68
CA ARG A 86 -4.31 -3.07 7.55
C ARG A 86 -5.44 -2.11 7.87
N THR A 87 -5.94 -2.09 9.09
CA THR A 87 -6.92 -1.09 9.58
C THR A 87 -6.31 0.31 9.60
N ALA A 88 -5.10 0.47 10.14
CA ALA A 88 -4.37 1.73 10.15
C ALA A 88 -4.18 2.28 8.73
N ARG A 89 -3.69 1.44 7.79
CA ARG A 89 -3.54 1.80 6.38
C ARG A 89 -4.87 2.17 5.71
N ALA A 90 -5.91 1.36 5.92
CA ALA A 90 -7.22 1.59 5.32
C ALA A 90 -7.85 2.91 5.77
N TRP A 91 -7.58 3.35 7.00
CA TRP A 91 -7.98 4.67 7.49
C TRP A 91 -7.06 5.77 6.97
N GLY A 92 -5.74 5.55 6.98
CA GLY A 92 -4.71 6.47 6.47
C GLY A 92 -4.96 6.92 5.04
N LYS A 93 -5.41 6.02 4.16
CA LYS A 93 -5.85 6.30 2.77
C LYS A 93 -6.91 7.41 2.63
N LYS A 94 -7.64 7.76 3.70
CA LYS A 94 -8.61 8.86 3.69
C LYS A 94 -7.96 10.25 3.87
N CYS A 95 -6.72 10.31 4.35
CA CYS A 95 -5.98 11.56 4.60
C CYS A 95 -6.75 12.58 5.45
N THR A 96 -7.41 12.13 6.51
CA THR A 96 -8.17 12.98 7.44
C THR A 96 -7.56 12.99 8.84
N ASN A 97 -7.50 14.15 9.49
CA ASN A 97 -7.24 14.26 10.93
C ASN A 97 -8.52 13.99 11.73
N GLN A 98 -9.02 12.76 11.66
CA GLN A 98 -10.21 12.29 12.39
C GLN A 98 -9.96 10.86 12.84
N ARG A 99 -10.41 10.51 14.06
CA ARG A 99 -10.35 9.14 14.58
C ARG A 99 -11.21 8.19 13.74
N ASN A 100 -10.74 6.97 13.55
CA ASN A 100 -11.48 5.93 12.84
C ASN A 100 -12.81 5.58 13.53
N THR A 101 -13.92 5.77 12.79
CA THR A 101 -15.29 5.59 13.27
C THR A 101 -15.76 4.12 13.31
N HIS A 102 -14.89 3.18 12.93
CA HIS A 102 -15.18 1.74 12.90
C HIS A 102 -14.47 0.95 14.02
N LEU A 103 -13.68 1.60 14.87
CA LEU A 103 -12.81 0.92 15.86
C LEU A 103 -13.54 0.16 16.97
N ASN A 104 -14.76 0.59 17.30
CA ASN A 104 -15.60 -0.01 18.35
C ASN A 104 -16.67 -0.95 17.77
N LYS A 105 -16.48 -1.41 16.52
CA LYS A 105 -17.43 -2.28 15.82
C LYS A 105 -16.77 -3.62 15.52
N GLY A 106 -17.22 -4.66 16.24
CA GLY A 106 -16.72 -6.02 16.08
C GLY A 106 -16.75 -6.48 14.62
N HIS A 107 -15.68 -7.14 14.17
CA HIS A 107 -15.48 -7.62 12.81
C HIS A 107 -15.38 -6.55 11.69
N GLU A 108 -15.54 -5.25 11.97
CA GLU A 108 -15.30 -4.20 10.97
C GLU A 108 -13.82 -3.78 10.88
N SER A 109 -13.12 -3.74 12.02
CA SER A 109 -11.75 -3.19 12.15
C SER A 109 -10.72 -4.17 12.71
N HIS A 110 -11.15 -5.36 13.15
CA HIS A 110 -10.30 -6.52 13.43
C HIS A 110 -11.17 -7.80 13.36
N PRO A 111 -10.67 -8.98 12.95
CA PRO A 111 -11.47 -10.19 12.92
C PRO A 111 -11.88 -10.71 14.30
N VAL A 112 -11.10 -10.41 15.35
CA VAL A 112 -11.24 -10.96 16.71
C VAL A 112 -11.51 -9.90 17.79
N PHE A 113 -11.08 -8.65 17.59
CA PHE A 113 -11.17 -7.60 18.62
C PHE A 113 -12.31 -6.64 18.29
N SER A 114 -13.12 -6.31 19.30
CA SER A 114 -14.23 -5.35 19.23
C SER A 114 -13.82 -3.93 19.59
N ASP A 115 -12.82 -3.79 20.47
CA ASP A 115 -12.44 -2.54 21.13
C ASP A 115 -11.00 -2.22 20.74
N ILE A 116 -10.82 -1.27 19.82
CA ILE A 116 -9.53 -0.98 19.20
C ILE A 116 -9.09 0.46 19.54
N GLY A 117 -7.88 0.55 20.08
CA GLY A 117 -7.16 1.78 20.34
C GLY A 117 -6.62 2.40 19.07
N GLU A 118 -6.35 3.70 19.09
CA GLU A 118 -5.75 4.39 17.94
C GLU A 118 -5.01 5.62 18.40
N ASN A 119 -3.74 5.72 18.00
CA ASN A 119 -2.94 6.93 18.05
C ASN A 119 -2.67 7.42 16.62
N MET A 120 -2.64 8.73 16.43
CA MET A 120 -2.36 9.37 15.15
C MET A 120 -1.22 10.37 15.30
N TRP A 121 -0.33 10.42 14.32
CA TRP A 121 0.70 11.46 14.18
C TRP A 121 0.60 12.01 12.76
N ILE A 122 0.70 13.34 12.64
CA ILE A 122 0.61 14.06 11.37
C ILE A 122 1.70 15.12 11.36
N GLY A 123 2.54 15.09 10.33
CA GLY A 123 3.59 16.09 10.10
C GLY A 123 4.01 16.09 8.62
N PRO A 124 4.97 16.93 8.25
CA PRO A 124 5.60 16.87 6.92
C PRO A 124 6.19 15.48 6.67
N GLU A 125 6.04 14.96 5.46
CA GLU A 125 6.53 13.61 5.10
C GLU A 125 8.04 13.47 5.30
N GLN A 126 8.80 14.55 5.06
CA GLN A 126 10.27 14.57 5.20
C GLN A 126 10.73 14.64 6.67
N GLU A 127 9.83 14.91 7.60
CA GLU A 127 10.08 14.89 9.06
C GLU A 127 9.64 13.56 9.69
N PHE A 128 8.97 12.67 8.94
CA PHE A 128 8.51 11.41 9.48
C PHE A 128 9.68 10.44 9.74
N ALA A 129 9.79 10.03 10.99
CA ALA A 129 10.44 8.78 11.37
C ALA A 129 9.59 8.12 12.46
N THR A 130 9.53 6.79 12.44
CA THR A 130 8.88 5.94 13.46
C THR A 130 9.21 6.41 14.88
N ASN A 131 10.51 6.60 15.15
CA ASN A 131 11.01 6.97 16.46
C ASN A 131 10.62 8.39 16.88
N ILE A 132 10.45 9.34 15.95
CA ILE A 132 9.97 10.69 16.21
C ILE A 132 8.49 10.59 16.61
N ALA A 133 7.65 9.97 15.80
CA ALA A 133 6.21 9.90 16.03
C ALA A 133 5.85 9.21 17.36
N ILE A 134 6.43 8.04 17.63
CA ILE A 134 6.15 7.27 18.86
C ILE A 134 6.70 8.00 20.10
N LYS A 135 7.88 8.65 20.01
CA LYS A 135 8.41 9.44 21.12
C LYS A 135 7.61 10.71 21.37
N THR A 136 7.05 11.34 20.34
CA THR A 136 6.10 12.47 20.51
C THR A 136 4.89 12.05 21.34
N TRP A 137 4.24 10.93 20.99
CA TRP A 137 3.15 10.37 21.81
C TRP A 137 3.57 10.06 23.24
N HIS A 138 4.77 9.48 23.44
CA HIS A 138 5.27 9.16 24.77
C HIS A 138 5.57 10.41 25.63
N GLU A 139 6.03 11.51 25.03
CA GLU A 139 6.40 12.72 25.77
C GLU A 139 5.20 13.47 26.36
N GLU A 140 3.96 13.17 25.94
CA GLU A 140 2.72 13.58 26.62
C GLU A 140 2.65 13.11 28.08
N ARG A 141 3.49 12.15 28.50
CA ARG A 141 3.71 11.80 29.92
C ARG A 141 4.01 13.02 30.81
N LYS A 142 4.59 14.08 30.25
CA LYS A 142 4.84 15.36 30.94
C LYS A 142 3.55 16.07 31.36
N SER A 143 2.47 15.85 30.60
CA SER A 143 1.13 16.40 30.83
C SER A 143 0.24 15.46 31.64
N TYR A 144 0.59 14.17 31.78
CA TYR A 144 -0.21 13.20 32.55
C TYR A 144 0.22 13.10 34.03
N ASN A 145 -0.74 13.24 34.93
CA ASN A 145 -0.56 12.96 36.35
C ASN A 145 -1.05 11.56 36.72
N PHE A 146 -0.11 10.63 36.93
CA PHE A 146 -0.41 9.26 37.32
C PHE A 146 -1.12 9.16 38.69
N HIS A 147 -0.81 10.04 39.65
CA HIS A 147 -1.44 9.99 40.98
C HIS A 147 -2.93 10.34 40.91
N ASN A 148 -3.28 11.39 40.18
CA ASN A 148 -4.65 11.89 40.06
C ASN A 148 -5.45 11.30 38.89
N ASP A 149 -4.78 10.63 37.94
CA ASP A 149 -5.37 10.10 36.71
C ASP A 149 -5.95 11.21 35.80
N THR A 150 -5.18 12.28 35.61
CA THR A 150 -5.60 13.49 34.87
C THR A 150 -4.53 13.99 33.90
N CYS A 151 -4.90 14.37 32.67
CA CYS A 151 -4.07 15.24 31.83
C CYS A 151 -4.15 16.70 32.32
N PHE A 152 -3.06 17.45 32.22
CA PHE A 152 -2.98 18.88 32.52
C PHE A 152 -2.74 19.69 31.23
N GLY A 153 -3.65 20.61 30.92
CA GLY A 153 -3.53 21.57 29.81
C GLY A 153 -3.75 20.96 28.43
N GLU A 154 -2.88 20.02 28.04
CA GLU A 154 -2.89 19.35 26.73
C GLU A 154 -3.51 17.95 26.83
N ASP A 155 -3.86 17.37 25.67
CA ASP A 155 -4.24 15.96 25.61
C ASP A 155 -3.03 15.08 25.94
N CYS A 156 -3.29 13.97 26.62
CA CYS A 156 -2.29 12.95 26.95
C CYS A 156 -2.76 11.52 26.59
N SER A 157 -3.79 11.43 25.75
CA SER A 157 -4.42 10.18 25.34
C SER A 157 -3.47 9.26 24.56
N HIS A 158 -2.51 9.80 23.79
CA HIS A 158 -1.57 8.97 23.04
C HIS A 158 -0.55 8.30 23.97
N TYR A 159 -0.03 9.02 24.98
CA TYR A 159 0.81 8.39 26.02
C TYR A 159 0.04 7.30 26.76
N VAL A 160 -1.17 7.61 27.25
CA VAL A 160 -1.97 6.67 28.05
C VAL A 160 -2.33 5.42 27.25
N GLN A 161 -2.60 5.54 25.94
CA GLN A 161 -2.80 4.39 25.05
C GLN A 161 -1.50 3.58 24.83
N LEU A 162 -0.35 4.25 24.61
CA LEU A 162 0.95 3.61 24.40
C LEU A 162 1.35 2.73 25.60
N VAL A 163 1.09 3.23 26.82
CA VAL A 163 1.42 2.52 28.08
C VAL A 163 0.23 1.76 28.68
N TRP A 164 -0.85 1.53 27.93
CA TRP A 164 -2.03 0.81 28.43
C TRP A 164 -1.71 -0.66 28.72
N ASP A 165 -1.92 -1.11 29.96
CA ASP A 165 -1.50 -2.43 30.46
C ASP A 165 -2.10 -3.60 29.70
N SER A 166 -3.36 -3.49 29.33
CA SER A 166 -4.10 -4.58 28.71
C SER A 166 -3.85 -4.68 27.21
N SER A 167 -3.38 -3.63 26.54
CA SER A 167 -3.02 -3.63 25.12
C SER A 167 -1.75 -4.46 24.90
N TYR A 168 -1.85 -5.49 24.05
CA TYR A 168 -0.74 -6.42 23.76
C TYR A 168 -0.54 -6.70 22.27
N LYS A 169 -1.49 -6.27 21.43
CA LYS A 169 -1.31 -6.22 19.97
C LYS A 169 -1.24 -4.78 19.49
N VAL A 170 -0.36 -4.52 18.53
CA VAL A 170 -0.26 -3.25 17.81
C VAL A 170 -0.06 -3.51 16.32
N GLY A 171 -0.67 -2.68 15.48
CA GLY A 171 -0.39 -2.65 14.06
C GLY A 171 -0.47 -1.22 13.55
N CYS A 172 0.56 -0.80 12.84
CA CYS A 172 0.73 0.58 12.40
C CYS A 172 0.86 0.68 10.87
N ALA A 173 0.57 1.85 10.33
CA ALA A 173 0.86 2.20 8.94
C ALA A 173 1.13 3.70 8.84
N VAL A 174 2.00 4.09 7.91
CA VAL A 174 2.15 5.48 7.48
C VAL A 174 1.61 5.63 6.06
N THR A 175 0.97 6.76 5.75
CA THR A 175 0.40 7.04 4.44
C THR A 175 0.82 8.45 3.97
N PRO A 176 1.38 8.61 2.75
CA PRO A 176 1.62 9.92 2.16
C PRO A 176 0.30 10.58 1.76
N CYS A 177 0.14 11.84 2.10
CA CYS A 177 -1.08 12.62 1.88
C CYS A 177 -0.74 14.01 1.34
N SER A 178 -1.20 14.34 0.13
CA SER A 178 -0.87 15.62 -0.53
C SER A 178 -1.23 16.86 0.29
N ARG A 179 -2.24 16.76 1.18
CA ARG A 179 -2.51 17.74 2.21
C ARG A 179 -3.31 17.15 3.37
N ILE A 180 -2.96 17.52 4.61
CA ILE A 180 -3.85 17.40 5.78
C ILE A 180 -3.88 18.73 6.52
N GLY A 181 -5.07 19.35 6.61
CA GLY A 181 -5.22 20.69 7.14
C GLY A 181 -4.35 21.70 6.38
N ASN A 182 -3.38 22.31 7.07
CA ASN A 182 -2.44 23.27 6.50
C ASN A 182 -1.11 22.64 6.03
N ILE A 183 -0.86 21.36 6.35
CA ILE A 183 0.39 20.66 6.03
C ILE A 183 0.25 20.08 4.61
N LYS A 184 1.11 20.50 3.69
CA LYS A 184 1.27 19.88 2.36
C LYS A 184 2.26 18.72 2.46
N ASP A 185 2.14 17.74 1.57
CA ASP A 185 3.06 16.60 1.47
C ASP A 185 3.30 15.98 2.86
N ALA A 186 2.18 15.60 3.49
CA ALA A 186 2.09 15.18 4.89
C ALA A 186 2.19 13.66 5.00
N ALA A 187 2.91 13.17 6.01
CA ALA A 187 2.79 11.80 6.45
C ALA A 187 1.71 11.69 7.54
N LEU A 188 0.73 10.81 7.32
CA LEU A 188 -0.23 10.39 8.34
C LEU A 188 0.19 9.01 8.85
N PHE A 189 0.69 8.97 10.09
CA PHE A 189 1.07 7.73 10.77
C PHE A 189 0.00 7.35 11.80
N ILE A 190 -0.49 6.12 11.73
CA ILE A 190 -1.55 5.60 12.58
C ILE A 190 -1.05 4.29 13.19
N CYS A 191 -1.21 4.12 14.51
CA CYS A 191 -1.07 2.83 15.18
C CYS A 191 -2.41 2.45 15.81
N ASN A 192 -2.93 1.27 15.47
CA ASN A 192 -4.08 0.67 16.14
C ASN A 192 -3.61 -0.34 17.19
N TYR A 193 -4.30 -0.38 18.34
CA TYR A 193 -3.93 -1.18 19.51
C TYR A 193 -5.08 -2.10 19.93
N ALA A 194 -4.78 -3.33 20.37
CA ALA A 194 -5.82 -4.22 20.87
C ALA A 194 -5.44 -4.98 22.17
N PRO A 195 -6.39 -5.10 23.12
CA PRO A 195 -7.58 -4.25 23.28
C PRO A 195 -7.21 -2.76 23.41
N GLY A 196 -8.13 -1.88 23.04
CA GLY A 196 -7.95 -0.43 23.14
C GLY A 196 -7.92 0.11 24.57
N GLY A 197 -7.30 1.27 24.74
CA GLY A 197 -7.35 2.07 25.97
C GLY A 197 -8.66 2.86 26.08
N THR A 198 -9.15 3.03 27.31
CA THR A 198 -10.47 3.65 27.56
C THR A 198 -10.43 4.97 28.33
N MET A 199 -9.26 5.42 28.82
CA MET A 199 -9.11 6.61 29.68
C MET A 199 -10.01 6.64 30.94
N THR A 200 -10.62 5.51 31.32
CA THR A 200 -11.53 5.38 32.48
C THR A 200 -10.82 4.99 33.78
N ARG A 201 -9.50 4.79 33.70
CA ARG A 201 -8.61 4.44 34.80
C ARG A 201 -7.16 4.72 34.38
N ARG A 202 -6.26 4.72 35.36
CA ARG A 202 -4.81 4.68 35.14
C ARG A 202 -4.44 3.59 34.14
N PRO A 203 -3.47 3.85 33.23
CA PRO A 203 -3.11 2.90 32.19
C PRO A 203 -2.57 1.58 32.72
N TYR A 204 -1.89 1.60 33.87
CA TYR A 204 -1.28 0.44 34.51
C TYR A 204 -1.31 0.54 36.03
N GLN A 205 -0.93 -0.54 36.71
CA GLN A 205 -0.79 -0.59 38.17
C GLN A 205 0.65 -0.30 38.58
N ALA A 206 0.85 0.73 39.39
CA ALA A 206 2.18 1.06 39.91
C ALA A 206 2.73 -0.02 40.84
N GLY A 207 4.01 -0.36 40.69
CA GLY A 207 4.74 -1.32 41.51
C GLY A 207 5.91 -1.93 40.74
N GLU A 208 6.77 -2.67 41.44
CA GLU A 208 7.90 -3.40 40.84
C GLU A 208 7.43 -4.21 39.62
N PHE A 209 8.20 -4.11 38.54
CA PHE A 209 7.88 -4.73 37.24
C PHE A 209 7.52 -6.21 37.38
N CYS A 210 6.57 -6.64 36.57
CA CYS A 210 6.05 -8.01 36.53
C CYS A 210 5.40 -8.58 37.83
N THR A 211 5.39 -7.87 38.96
CA THR A 211 4.80 -8.39 40.23
C THR A 211 3.28 -8.60 40.19
N ARG A 212 2.60 -8.10 39.15
CA ARG A 212 1.15 -8.25 38.92
C ARG A 212 0.82 -8.80 37.52
N CYS A 213 1.73 -9.56 36.92
CA CYS A 213 1.39 -10.40 35.76
C CYS A 213 0.41 -11.53 36.15
N ARG A 214 -0.13 -12.24 35.14
CA ARG A 214 -0.87 -13.49 35.38
C ARG A 214 0.09 -14.62 35.82
N SER A 215 -0.46 -15.67 36.42
CA SER A 215 0.30 -16.83 36.90
C SER A 215 1.00 -17.64 35.79
N ASP A 216 0.55 -17.49 34.55
CA ASP A 216 1.07 -18.12 33.34
C ASP A 216 1.93 -17.18 32.47
N ASP A 217 2.02 -15.89 32.83
CA ASP A 217 2.92 -14.94 32.18
C ASP A 217 4.38 -15.16 32.68
N LYS A 218 5.36 -14.83 31.83
CA LYS A 218 6.78 -14.66 32.20
C LYS A 218 7.13 -13.18 32.23
N CYS A 219 8.16 -12.82 32.98
CA CYS A 219 8.75 -11.48 32.85
C CYS A 219 9.76 -11.48 31.69
N THR A 220 9.62 -10.58 30.73
CA THR A 220 10.53 -10.41 29.59
C THR A 220 10.62 -8.92 29.31
N ASP A 221 11.83 -8.36 29.31
CA ASP A 221 12.09 -6.93 29.11
C ASP A 221 11.25 -6.02 30.03
N LEU A 222 11.10 -6.44 31.30
CA LEU A 222 10.29 -5.80 32.35
C LEU A 222 8.77 -5.82 32.11
N LEU A 223 8.30 -6.63 31.15
CA LEU A 223 6.90 -6.75 30.74
C LEU A 223 6.37 -8.20 30.92
N CYS A 224 5.07 -8.32 31.13
CA CYS A 224 4.36 -9.60 31.21
C CYS A 224 4.21 -10.22 29.81
N SER A 225 4.98 -11.27 29.49
CA SER A 225 4.95 -12.02 28.23
C SER A 225 4.23 -13.37 28.37
N ASN A 226 3.61 -13.87 27.31
CA ASN A 226 2.89 -15.15 27.28
C ASN A 226 2.90 -15.74 25.87
N ALA A 227 3.33 -16.99 25.74
CA ALA A 227 3.61 -17.60 24.44
C ALA A 227 2.36 -17.74 23.54
N GLU A 228 1.17 -17.98 24.10
CA GLU A 228 -0.07 -18.11 23.32
C GLU A 228 -0.57 -16.74 22.85
N ARG A 229 -0.55 -15.76 23.76
CA ARG A 229 -1.02 -14.39 23.50
C ARG A 229 -0.10 -13.61 22.55
N ASP A 230 1.20 -13.80 22.70
CA ASP A 230 2.22 -13.02 22.00
C ASP A 230 2.58 -13.67 20.64
N GLN A 231 2.04 -14.86 20.34
CA GLN A 231 2.15 -15.50 19.02
C GLN A 231 1.67 -14.57 17.90
N ALA A 232 2.39 -14.58 16.76
CA ALA A 232 1.97 -13.89 15.55
C ALA A 232 0.79 -14.62 14.88
N THR A 233 -0.35 -13.95 14.71
CA THR A 233 -1.53 -14.49 14.03
C THR A 233 -1.49 -14.12 12.54
N TYR A 234 -1.65 -15.10 11.66
CA TYR A 234 -1.65 -14.87 10.21
C TYR A 234 -3.07 -14.66 9.67
N TYR A 235 -3.33 -13.48 9.10
CA TYR A 235 -4.64 -13.09 8.56
C TYR A 235 -4.62 -12.95 7.03
N GLN A 236 -4.36 -14.06 6.33
CA GLN A 236 -4.08 -14.09 4.88
C GLN A 236 -5.01 -13.21 4.02
N PHE A 237 -6.32 -13.32 4.23
CA PHE A 237 -7.35 -12.68 3.40
C PHE A 237 -8.21 -11.64 4.16
N TRP A 238 -7.82 -11.23 5.37
CA TRP A 238 -8.57 -10.25 6.13
C TRP A 238 -8.15 -8.81 5.79
N TYR A 239 -9.15 -7.99 5.48
CA TYR A 239 -9.04 -6.55 5.25
C TYR A 239 -10.31 -5.85 5.75
N PRO A 240 -10.24 -4.59 6.20
CA PRO A 240 -11.42 -3.85 6.64
C PRO A 240 -12.45 -3.71 5.52
N ARG A 241 -13.72 -4.02 5.78
CA ARG A 241 -14.76 -4.04 4.74
C ARG A 241 -14.99 -2.68 4.08
N TRP A 242 -14.67 -1.61 4.82
CA TRP A 242 -14.81 -0.20 4.45
C TRP A 242 -13.52 0.39 3.82
N GLU A 243 -12.47 -0.42 3.58
CA GLU A 243 -11.29 0.04 2.84
C GLU A 243 -11.62 0.33 1.37
N VAL A 244 -11.26 1.53 0.89
CA VAL A 244 -11.47 2.00 -0.49
C VAL A 244 -10.20 2.69 -1.00
N PRO A 245 -9.70 2.36 -2.22
CA PRO A 245 -10.10 1.21 -3.02
C PRO A 245 -9.76 -0.08 -2.28
N ARG A 246 -10.66 -1.06 -2.34
CA ARG A 246 -10.46 -2.36 -1.70
C ARG A 246 -9.26 -3.07 -2.36
N PRO A 247 -8.32 -3.64 -1.59
CA PRO A 247 -7.26 -4.46 -2.15
C PRO A 247 -7.82 -5.60 -3.00
N LEU A 248 -7.14 -5.95 -4.09
CA LEU A 248 -7.51 -7.07 -4.94
C LEU A 248 -7.11 -8.39 -4.28
N VAL A 249 -7.91 -8.82 -3.30
CA VAL A 249 -7.75 -10.09 -2.58
C VAL A 249 -8.42 -11.19 -3.40
N CYS A 250 -7.64 -11.82 -4.28
CA CYS A 250 -8.12 -12.92 -5.10
C CYS A 250 -7.74 -14.23 -4.41
N ASP A 251 -8.74 -14.91 -3.82
CA ASP A 251 -8.57 -16.25 -3.26
C ASP A 251 -8.29 -17.29 -4.38
N PRO A 252 -7.91 -18.55 -4.06
CA PRO A 252 -7.62 -19.55 -5.09
C PRO A 252 -8.79 -19.82 -6.05
N LEU A 253 -10.03 -19.61 -5.60
CA LEU A 253 -11.23 -19.76 -6.44
C LEU A 253 -11.37 -18.59 -7.42
N CYS A 254 -11.14 -17.36 -6.97
CA CYS A 254 -11.07 -16.14 -7.78
C CYS A 254 -9.98 -16.26 -8.85
N LEU A 255 -8.78 -16.73 -8.48
CA LEU A 255 -7.69 -16.98 -9.43
C LEU A 255 -8.06 -18.05 -10.46
N PHE A 256 -8.67 -19.15 -10.03
CA PHE A 256 -9.18 -20.19 -10.92
C PHE A 256 -10.23 -19.66 -11.89
N ILE A 257 -11.22 -18.90 -11.41
CA ILE A 257 -12.27 -18.28 -12.25
C ILE A 257 -11.67 -17.28 -13.24
N PHE A 258 -10.67 -16.50 -12.83
CA PHE A 258 -9.98 -15.55 -13.71
C PHE A 258 -9.19 -16.26 -14.81
N LEU A 259 -8.40 -17.28 -14.46
CA LEU A 259 -7.68 -18.12 -15.42
C LEU A 259 -8.63 -18.87 -16.36
N LEU A 260 -9.74 -19.39 -15.86
CA LEU A 260 -10.78 -20.04 -16.66
C LEU A 260 -11.42 -19.05 -17.65
N ARG A 261 -11.72 -17.82 -17.23
CA ARG A 261 -12.24 -16.78 -18.13
C ARG A 261 -11.24 -16.40 -19.21
N ILE A 262 -9.96 -16.27 -18.88
CA ILE A 262 -8.89 -16.02 -19.87
C ILE A 262 -8.79 -17.21 -20.85
N ALA A 263 -8.78 -18.45 -20.35
CA ALA A 263 -8.71 -19.63 -21.18
C ALA A 263 -9.91 -19.75 -22.14
N CYS A 264 -11.13 -19.51 -21.66
CA CYS A 264 -12.34 -19.46 -22.49
C CYS A 264 -12.27 -18.34 -23.53
N PHE A 265 -11.80 -17.14 -23.17
CA PHE A 265 -11.64 -16.03 -24.12
C PHE A 265 -10.62 -16.35 -25.22
N VAL A 266 -9.45 -16.88 -24.85
CA VAL A 266 -8.42 -17.33 -25.80
C VAL A 266 -8.95 -18.44 -26.70
N LEU A 267 -9.69 -19.41 -26.16
CA LEU A 267 -10.32 -20.48 -26.94
C LEU A 267 -11.35 -19.93 -27.93
N CYS A 268 -12.19 -18.97 -27.52
CA CYS A 268 -13.12 -18.29 -28.43
C CYS A 268 -12.38 -17.54 -29.56
N VAL A 269 -11.31 -16.82 -29.25
CA VAL A 269 -10.48 -16.13 -30.26
C VAL A 269 -9.86 -17.13 -31.24
N ILE A 270 -9.31 -18.24 -30.75
CA ILE A 270 -8.76 -19.31 -31.59
C ILE A 270 -9.85 -19.91 -32.51
N ILE A 271 -11.05 -20.19 -31.99
CA ILE A 271 -12.17 -20.70 -32.80
C ILE A 271 -12.57 -19.69 -33.89
N VAL A 272 -12.66 -18.40 -33.56
CA VAL A 272 -12.97 -17.34 -34.55
C VAL A 272 -11.90 -17.27 -35.63
N LEU A 273 -10.62 -17.30 -35.27
CA LEU A 273 -9.51 -17.31 -36.25
C LEU A 273 -9.53 -18.56 -37.13
N ILE A 274 -9.83 -19.74 -36.57
CA ILE A 274 -9.97 -20.98 -37.34
C ILE A 274 -11.14 -20.86 -38.33
N MET A 275 -12.32 -20.39 -37.89
CA MET A 275 -13.48 -20.18 -38.76
C MET A 275 -13.18 -19.17 -39.87
N GLN A 276 -12.52 -18.04 -39.57
CA GLN A 276 -12.09 -17.07 -40.59
C GLN A 276 -11.08 -17.66 -41.58
N SER A 277 -10.20 -18.57 -41.13
CA SER A 277 -9.21 -19.23 -42.01
C SER A 277 -9.83 -20.30 -42.93
N GLN A 278 -10.88 -20.98 -42.49
CA GLN A 278 -11.60 -21.99 -43.28
C GLN A 278 -12.67 -21.38 -44.20
N PHE A 279 -13.23 -20.24 -43.81
CA PHE A 279 -14.32 -19.57 -44.51
C PHE A 279 -14.01 -18.07 -44.70
N PRO A 280 -13.01 -17.71 -45.54
CA PRO A 280 -12.63 -16.32 -45.75
C PRO A 280 -13.80 -15.46 -46.27
N ASP A 281 -14.72 -16.04 -47.05
CA ASP A 281 -15.83 -15.34 -47.68
C ASP A 281 -17.10 -15.19 -46.80
N ILE A 282 -17.12 -15.70 -45.55
CA ILE A 282 -18.28 -15.53 -44.65
C ILE A 282 -18.61 -14.06 -44.35
N LEU A 283 -17.63 -13.16 -44.48
CA LEU A 283 -17.84 -11.71 -44.40
C LEU A 283 -18.29 -11.11 -45.73
N ALA A 284 -17.84 -11.65 -46.87
CA ALA A 284 -18.28 -11.22 -48.20
C ALA A 284 -19.75 -11.58 -48.48
N GLU A 285 -20.21 -12.75 -48.01
CA GLU A 285 -21.61 -13.16 -48.14
C GLU A 285 -22.56 -12.24 -47.36
N LYS A 286 -22.16 -11.77 -46.16
CA LYS A 286 -22.91 -10.71 -45.44
C LYS A 286 -22.96 -9.39 -46.20
N GLN A 287 -21.89 -9.04 -46.89
CA GLN A 287 -21.81 -7.79 -47.64
C GLN A 287 -22.70 -7.85 -48.90
N MET A 288 -22.69 -8.97 -49.63
CA MET A 288 -23.64 -9.24 -50.71
C MET A 288 -25.10 -9.21 -50.23
N ILE A 289 -25.42 -9.82 -49.08
CA ILE A 289 -26.78 -9.77 -48.51
C ILE A 289 -27.20 -8.33 -48.13
N SER A 290 -26.27 -7.48 -47.67
CA SER A 290 -26.58 -6.07 -47.42
C SER A 290 -26.79 -5.27 -48.70
N GLU A 291 -26.01 -5.52 -49.75
CA GLU A 291 -26.16 -4.86 -51.04
C GLU A 291 -27.46 -5.29 -51.74
N ILE A 292 -27.79 -6.59 -51.72
CA ILE A 292 -29.08 -7.12 -52.22
C ILE A 292 -30.27 -6.47 -51.50
N LYS A 293 -30.18 -6.27 -50.17
CA LYS A 293 -31.25 -5.62 -49.41
C LYS A 293 -31.41 -4.12 -49.69
N ILE A 294 -30.32 -3.44 -50.05
CA ILE A 294 -30.37 -2.04 -50.49
C ILE A 294 -31.05 -1.99 -51.86
N PHE A 295 -30.60 -2.83 -52.79
CA PHE A 295 -31.16 -2.92 -54.15
C PHE A 295 -32.66 -3.21 -54.14
N SER A 296 -33.12 -4.21 -53.38
CA SER A 296 -34.56 -4.52 -53.27
C SER A 296 -35.39 -3.39 -52.65
N ALA A 297 -34.78 -2.55 -51.80
CA ALA A 297 -35.46 -1.40 -51.17
C ALA A 297 -35.41 -0.12 -52.03
N GLU A 298 -34.60 -0.13 -53.10
CA GLU A 298 -34.62 0.89 -54.16
C GLU A 298 -35.64 0.48 -55.24
N GLU A 299 -35.67 -0.80 -55.67
CA GLU A 299 -36.71 -1.33 -56.57
C GLU A 299 -38.13 -1.16 -56.00
N GLU A 300 -38.37 -1.47 -54.71
CA GLU A 300 -39.66 -1.25 -54.04
C GLU A 300 -40.04 0.25 -53.93
N LYS A 301 -39.11 1.19 -54.10
CA LYS A 301 -39.47 2.62 -54.16
C LYS A 301 -39.82 3.06 -55.56
N GLU A 302 -39.02 2.66 -56.54
CA GLU A 302 -39.22 3.01 -57.95
C GLU A 302 -40.58 2.49 -58.43
N SER A 303 -40.98 1.27 -58.02
CA SER A 303 -42.32 0.74 -58.33
C SER A 303 -43.48 1.47 -57.65
N ASN A 304 -43.29 2.00 -56.43
CA ASN A 304 -44.32 2.76 -55.73
C ASN A 304 -44.44 4.19 -56.27
N GLU A 305 -43.34 4.79 -56.74
CA GLU A 305 -43.36 6.09 -57.44
C GLU A 305 -44.03 5.94 -58.84
N GLU A 306 -43.84 4.83 -59.56
CA GLU A 306 -44.58 4.55 -60.80
C GLU A 306 -46.09 4.27 -60.56
N GLU A 307 -46.48 3.56 -59.49
CA GLU A 307 -47.90 3.38 -59.15
C GLU A 307 -48.59 4.68 -58.68
N GLU A 308 -47.88 5.62 -58.03
CA GLU A 308 -48.43 6.93 -57.68
C GLU A 308 -48.58 7.87 -58.90
N GLU A 309 -47.75 7.75 -59.95
CA GLU A 309 -47.92 8.53 -61.19
C GLU A 309 -49.04 7.99 -62.11
N GLU A 310 -49.43 6.71 -62.04
CA GLU A 310 -50.57 6.17 -62.83
C GLU A 310 -51.96 6.51 -62.24
N ASP A 311 -52.09 6.82 -60.94
CA ASP A 311 -53.39 7.14 -60.29
C ASP A 311 -53.74 8.66 -60.29
N GLU A 312 -52.86 9.53 -60.78
CA GLU A 312 -53.11 10.98 -61.00
C GLU A 312 -53.42 11.38 -62.48
N GLY A 313 -53.61 10.41 -63.39
CA GLY A 313 -53.79 10.60 -64.85
C GLY A 313 -55.21 10.81 -65.39
#